data_AF-A0A1Y5KJ03-F1
#
_entry.id   AF-A0A1Y5KJ03-F1
#
_cell.length_a   1.000
_cell.length_b   1.000
_cell.length_c   1.000
_cell.angle_alpha   90.00
_cell.angle_beta   90.00
_cell.angle_gamma   90.00
#
_symmetry.space_group_name_H-M   'P 1'
#
loop_
_entity.id
_entity.type
_entity.pdbx_description
1 polymer ?
#
loop_
_entity_poly.entity_id
_entity_poly.type
_entity_poly.pdbx_seq_one_letter_code
_entity_poly.pdbx_strand_id
1 'polypeptide(L)' 'MSGFGLFGIFLMFGFFLFLINIATSVWAYLDAKKLGKSNEYALLLLIGTLIFPVAGLIVYLIIRRA' A
#
# COMPACT_ATOMS: atom_id res chain seq x y z
N MET A 1 -7.09 -22.92 -24.60
CA MET A 1 -6.57 -22.76 -23.22
C MET A 1 -7.76 -22.91 -22.27
N SER A 2 -7.70 -23.85 -21.33
CA SER A 2 -8.80 -24.09 -20.38
C SER A 2 -8.97 -22.90 -19.43
N GLY A 3 -10.20 -22.60 -19.02
CA GLY A 3 -10.52 -21.48 -18.10
C GLY A 3 -9.75 -21.54 -16.77
N PHE A 4 -9.28 -22.73 -16.38
CA PHE A 4 -8.38 -22.92 -15.24
C PHE A 4 -7.05 -22.16 -15.33
N GLY A 5 -6.48 -21.99 -16.54
CA GLY A 5 -5.23 -21.25 -16.72
C GLY A 5 -5.39 -19.75 -16.50
N LEU A 6 -6.47 -19.17 -17.01
CA LEU A 6 -6.78 -17.74 -16.84
C LEU A 6 -7.10 -17.41 -15.37
N PHE A 7 -7.82 -18.29 -14.68
CA PHE A 7 -8.12 -18.11 -13.26
C PHE A 7 -6.85 -18.10 -12.39
N GLY A 8 -5.90 -19.02 -12.66
CA GLY A 8 -4.62 -19.06 -11.96
C GLY A 8 -3.77 -17.79 -12.15
N ILE A 9 -3.73 -17.25 -13.38
CA ILE A 9 -3.03 -15.99 -13.67
C ILE A 9 -3.65 -14.83 -12.91
N PHE A 10 -4.99 -14.76 -12.85
CA PHE A 10 -5.70 -13.70 -12.15
C PHE A 10 -5.42 -13.71 -10.63
N LEU A 11 -5.40 -14.90 -10.02
CA LEU A 11 -5.03 -15.08 -8.61
C LEU A 11 -3.58 -14.66 -8.33
N MET A 12 -2.64 -15.09 -9.18
CA MET A 12 -1.23 -14.75 -9.01
C MET A 12 -0.99 -13.24 -9.14
N PHE A 13 -1.67 -12.60 -10.09
CA PHE A 13 -1.62 -11.15 -10.27
C PHE A 13 -2.24 -10.39 -9.08
N GLY A 14 -3.42 -10.83 -8.61
CA GLY A 14 -4.06 -10.23 -7.43
C GLY A 14 -3.21 -10.36 -6.16
N PHE A 15 -2.58 -11.53 -5.96
CA PHE A 15 -1.67 -11.76 -4.84
C PHE A 15 -0.43 -10.86 -4.92
N PHE A 16 0.14 -10.70 -6.12
CA PHE A 16 1.27 -9.80 -6.33
C PHE A 16 0.91 -8.34 -6.02
N LEU A 17 -0.25 -7.87 -6.47
CA LEU A 17 -0.75 -6.52 -6.14
C LEU A 17 -0.98 -6.34 -4.64
N PHE A 18 -1.47 -7.37 -3.95
CA PHE A 18 -1.63 -7.35 -2.50
C PHE A 18 -0.29 -7.21 -1.77
N LEU A 19 0.74 -7.94 -2.20
CA LEU A 19 2.10 -7.79 -1.65
C LEU A 19 2.66 -6.39 -1.87
N ILE A 20 2.48 -5.81 -3.07
CA ILE A 20 2.90 -4.42 -3.35
C ILE A 20 2.14 -3.44 -2.45
N ASN A 21 0.85 -3.65 -2.22
CA ASN A 21 0.08 -2.79 -1.33
C ASN A 21 0.63 -2.81 0.11
N ILE A 22 0.93 -4.00 0.65
CA ILE A 22 1.54 -4.10 1.98
C ILE A 22 2.90 -3.40 2.00
N ALA A 23 3.77 -3.68 1.03
CA ALA A 23 5.10 -3.11 0.96
C ALA A 23 5.07 -1.57 0.88
N THR A 24 4.18 -1.01 0.06
CA THR A 24 4.00 0.44 -0.08
C THR A 24 3.41 1.08 1.18
N SER A 25 2.48 0.40 1.86
CA SER A 25 1.89 0.87 3.12
C SER A 25 2.93 0.92 4.24
N VAL A 26 3.74 -0.14 4.39
CA VAL A 26 4.85 -0.19 5.36
C VAL A 26 5.90 0.87 5.05
N TRP A 27 6.23 1.03 3.76
CA TRP A 27 7.18 2.06 3.35
C TRP A 27 6.66 3.46 3.66
N ALA A 28 5.37 3.75 3.46
CA ALA A 28 4.74 5.02 3.83
C ALA A 28 4.82 5.29 5.35
N TYR A 29 4.59 4.26 6.18
CA TYR A 29 4.80 4.34 7.63
C TYR A 29 6.24 4.73 7.99
N LEU A 30 7.22 4.03 7.41
CA LEU A 30 8.63 4.30 7.66
C LEU A 30 9.05 5.69 7.18
N ASP A 31 8.49 6.15 6.05
CA ASP A 31 8.76 7.48 5.51
C ASP A 31 8.20 8.57 6.43
N ALA A 32 6.95 8.44 6.88
CA ALA A 32 6.35 9.35 7.86
C ALA A 32 7.16 9.44 9.16
N LYS A 33 7.69 8.31 9.63
CA LYS A 33 8.58 8.23 10.79
C LYS A 33 9.92 8.95 10.55
N LYS A 34 10.52 8.81 9.37
CA LYS A 34 11.76 9.51 8.99
C LYS A 34 11.57 11.02 8.86
N LEU A 35 10.38 11.46 8.44
CA LEU A 35 9.99 12.88 8.38
C LEU A 35 9.65 13.47 9.75
N GLY A 36 9.81 12.72 10.85
CA GLY A 36 9.56 13.20 12.21
C GLY A 36 8.08 13.37 12.57
N LYS A 37 7.15 12.79 11.78
CA LYS A 37 5.72 12.80 12.13
C LYS A 37 5.47 11.88 13.34
N SER A 38 4.36 12.12 14.05
CA SER A 38 4.02 11.35 15.24
C SER A 38 3.75 9.87 14.95
N ASN A 39 3.81 9.02 15.98
CA ASN A 39 3.52 7.59 15.84
C ASN A 39 2.07 7.35 15.41
N GLU A 40 1.13 8.09 16.00
CA GLU A 40 -0.31 7.99 15.69
C GLU A 40 -0.56 8.34 14.23
N TYR A 41 0.09 9.39 13.73
CA TYR A 41 0.00 9.79 12.34
C TYR A 41 0.53 8.72 11.38
N ALA A 42 1.71 8.18 11.66
CA ALA A 42 2.29 7.12 10.86
C ALA A 42 1.40 5.87 10.86
N LEU A 43 0.80 5.52 12.00
CA LEU A 43 -0.11 4.39 12.13
C LEU A 43 -1.41 4.59 11.33
N LEU A 44 -2.00 5.79 11.39
CA LEU A 44 -3.17 6.15 10.60
C LEU A 44 -2.86 6.07 9.10
N LEU A 45 -1.67 6.50 8.68
CA LEU A 45 -1.21 6.38 7.30
C LEU A 45 -1.06 4.91 6.87
N LEU A 46 -0.46 4.07 7.72
CA LEU A 46 -0.32 2.64 7.46
C LEU A 46 -1.69 1.97 7.27
N ILE A 47 -2.62 2.21 8.19
CA ILE A 47 -3.96 1.63 8.14
C ILE A 47 -4.74 2.16 6.94
N GLY A 48 -4.67 3.47 6.68
CA GLY A 48 -5.33 4.09 5.53
C GLY A 48 -4.81 3.57 4.19
N THR A 49 -3.49 3.36 4.05
CA THR A 49 -2.85 2.85 2.83
C THR A 49 -3.11 1.36 2.61
N LEU A 50 -3.24 0.58 3.69
CA LEU A 50 -3.55 -0.86 3.63
C LEU A 50 -4.99 -1.13 3.18
N ILE A 51 -5.95 -0.34 3.68
CA ILE A 51 -7.40 -0.51 3.37
C ILE A 51 -7.73 0.14 2.02
N PHE A 52 -7.07 1.25 1.68
CA PHE A 52 -7.31 2.00 0.45
C PHE A 52 -6.04 2.12 -0.40
N PRO A 53 -5.65 1.07 -1.15
CA PRO A 53 -4.40 1.05 -1.93
C PRO A 53 -4.19 2.29 -2.81
N VAL A 54 -5.25 2.74 -3.50
CA VAL A 54 -5.19 3.85 -4.44
C VAL A 54 -5.20 5.20 -3.71
N ALA A 55 -6.08 5.36 -2.70
CA ALA A 55 -6.14 6.60 -1.93
C ALA A 55 -4.89 6.78 -1.04
N GLY A 56 -4.33 5.68 -0.55
CA GLY A 56 -3.10 5.65 0.22
C GLY A 56 -1.89 6.19 -0.54
N LEU A 57 -1.81 5.89 -1.83
CA LEU A 57 -0.79 6.44 -2.73
C LEU A 57 -0.93 7.96 -2.89
N ILE A 58 -2.17 8.47 -2.95
CA ILE A 58 -2.46 9.92 -2.99
C ILE A 58 -2.06 10.58 -1.67
N VAL A 59 -2.43 9.99 -0.53
CA VAL A 59 -2.05 10.50 0.80
C VAL A 59 -0.52 10.49 0.95
N TYR A 60 0.16 9.42 0.54
CA TYR A 60 1.63 9.38 0.53
C TYR A 60 2.26 10.55 -0.24
N LEU A 61 1.77 10.83 -1.45
CA LEU A 61 2.30 11.91 -2.29
C LEU A 61 2.08 13.30 -1.67
N ILE A 62 0.98 13.49 -0.92
CA ILE A 62 0.74 14.72 -0.15
C ILE A 62 1.76 14.83 0.99
N ILE A 63 2.02 13.75 1.73
CA ILE A 63 2.92 13.72 2.89
C ILE A 63 4.36 13.98 2.52
N ARG A 64 4.84 13.39 1.42
CA ARG A 64 6.22 13.58 0.97
C ARG A 64 6.51 15.01 0.52
N ARG A 65 5.49 15.78 0.15
CA ARG A 65 5.63 17.20 -0.24
C ARG A 65 5.25 18.19 0.87
N ALA A 66 4.82 17.72 2.05
CA ALA A 66 4.32 18.56 3.16
C ALA A 66 5.21 18.50 4.42
#